data_AF-A0A943AY78-F1
#
_entry.id   AF-A0A943AY78-F1
#
_cell.length_a   1.000
_cell.length_b   1.000
_cell.length_c   1.000
_cell.angle_alpha   90.00
_cell.angle_beta   90.00
_cell.angle_gamma   90.00
#
_symmetry.space_group_name_H-M   'P 1'
#
loop_
_entity.id
_entity.type
_entity.pdbx_description
1 polymer ?
#
loop_
_entity_poly.entity_id
_entity_poly.type
_entity_poly.pdbx_seq_one_letter_code
_entity_poly.pdbx_strand_id
1 'polypeptide(L)'
;MKRKKKIVIRLILLAFIFSLFFFFFKIGYKYYDDFISFGKNYLGVFFLPAFIIIFLDIFFTFINSKKKRILYKTRLLFFIIFTVSVSSVFVLGTLKYLGRLNEADIIDVCIMKYNFGFLITYFITYIFSAFKLNYIFAVFSVVILISLFFLIGKEIGQTIRYFIKCKRRREALKLEKALLAKMQEQIAIKETLEEKKAVEYEKQNIILDTVIKEKVEKAIEKDILPLDKVEEQEEENKTNIKEDKNNEFSEEDTIK
;
A
#
# COMPACT_ATOMS: atom_id res chain seq x y z
N MET A 1 36.42 12.63 8.38
CA MET A 1 36.71 13.36 7.11
C MET A 1 35.60 14.39 6.84
N LYS A 2 35.91 15.70 6.93
CA LYS A 2 34.94 16.82 6.99
C LYS A 2 33.99 16.85 5.77
N ARG A 3 32.69 17.10 6.00
CA ARG A 3 31.61 17.16 4.96
C ARG A 3 32.00 17.94 3.70
N LYS A 4 32.73 19.06 3.84
CA LYS A 4 33.22 19.89 2.73
C LYS A 4 34.15 19.14 1.76
N LYS A 5 35.11 18.33 2.26
CA LYS A 5 36.00 17.52 1.40
C LYS A 5 35.24 16.47 0.60
N LYS A 6 34.15 15.91 1.16
CA LYS A 6 33.29 14.93 0.47
C LYS A 6 32.50 15.56 -0.69
N ILE A 7 32.11 16.82 -0.59
CA ILE A 7 31.40 17.55 -1.64
C ILE A 7 32.35 17.92 -2.78
N VAL A 8 33.54 18.42 -2.46
CA VAL A 8 34.57 18.77 -3.45
C VAL A 8 35.01 17.54 -4.26
N ILE A 9 35.26 16.40 -3.60
CA ILE A 9 35.62 15.15 -4.29
C ILE A 9 34.47 14.68 -5.20
N ARG A 10 33.21 14.84 -4.80
CA ARG A 10 32.05 14.50 -5.65
C ARG A 10 31.93 15.42 -6.87
N LEU A 11 32.20 16.71 -6.71
CA LEU A 11 32.23 17.67 -7.83
C LEU A 11 33.36 17.37 -8.81
N ILE A 12 34.54 17.02 -8.31
CA ILE A 12 35.68 16.61 -9.16
C ILE A 12 35.35 15.31 -9.91
N LEU A 13 34.73 14.33 -9.25
CA LEU A 13 34.28 13.10 -9.91
C LEU A 13 33.22 13.38 -10.99
N LEU A 14 32.28 14.30 -10.72
CA LEU A 14 31.28 14.71 -11.69
C LEU A 14 31.93 15.40 -12.90
N ALA A 15 32.86 16.33 -12.66
CA ALA A 15 33.62 17.01 -13.71
C ALA A 15 34.47 16.02 -14.52
N PHE A 16 35.06 15.01 -13.88
CA PHE A 16 35.82 13.97 -14.52
C PHE A 16 34.94 13.04 -15.38
N ILE A 17 33.77 12.63 -14.89
CA ILE A 17 32.79 11.86 -15.67
C ILE A 17 32.30 12.67 -16.86
N PHE A 18 32.00 13.97 -16.65
CA PHE A 18 31.59 14.88 -17.71
C PHE A 18 32.71 15.06 -18.75
N SER A 19 33.97 15.16 -18.31
CA SER A 19 35.16 15.22 -19.17
C SER A 19 35.40 13.92 -19.95
N LEU A 20 35.19 12.75 -19.33
CA LEU A 20 35.26 11.44 -20.00
C LEU A 20 34.16 11.28 -21.04
N PHE A 21 32.94 11.69 -20.70
CA PHE A 21 31.84 11.79 -21.67
C PHE A 21 32.33 12.67 -22.84
N PHE A 22 32.72 13.91 -22.56
CA PHE A 22 33.21 14.84 -23.57
C PHE A 22 34.39 14.28 -24.40
N PHE A 23 35.28 13.47 -23.83
CA PHE A 23 36.41 12.84 -24.53
C PHE A 23 35.96 11.71 -25.49
N PHE A 24 35.10 10.81 -25.03
CA PHE A 24 34.50 9.77 -25.90
C PHE A 24 33.66 10.41 -27.02
N PHE A 25 32.98 11.53 -26.74
CA PHE A 25 32.21 12.29 -27.73
C PHE A 25 33.07 13.17 -28.65
N LYS A 26 34.25 13.63 -28.21
CA LYS A 26 35.23 14.36 -29.05
C LYS A 26 35.78 13.49 -30.18
N ILE A 27 35.89 12.18 -29.96
CA ILE A 27 36.21 11.21 -31.00
C ILE A 27 35.06 11.05 -32.01
N GLY A 28 33.80 11.12 -31.55
CA GLY A 28 32.61 11.14 -32.42
C GLY A 28 32.48 12.42 -33.25
N TYR A 29 32.92 13.56 -32.72
CA TYR A 29 32.96 14.87 -33.40
C TYR A 29 33.82 14.88 -34.68
N LYS A 30 34.71 13.90 -34.86
CA LYS A 30 35.49 13.76 -36.09
C LYS A 30 34.62 13.37 -37.30
N TYR A 31 33.40 12.88 -37.06
CA TYR A 31 32.51 12.32 -38.08
C TYR A 31 31.16 13.05 -38.20
N TYR A 32 30.81 13.97 -37.29
CA TYR A 32 29.55 14.72 -37.29
C TYR A 32 29.74 16.13 -36.69
N ASP A 33 29.17 17.15 -37.33
CA ASP A 33 29.30 18.57 -36.94
C ASP A 33 28.45 18.97 -35.72
N ASP A 34 27.40 18.20 -35.38
CA ASP A 34 26.48 18.54 -34.29
C ASP A 34 26.28 17.38 -33.29
N PHE A 35 26.47 17.70 -32.01
CA PHE A 35 26.36 16.79 -30.85
C PHE A 35 25.02 16.05 -30.80
N ILE A 36 23.93 16.80 -31.05
CA ILE A 36 22.57 16.27 -30.95
C ILE A 36 22.32 15.29 -32.10
N SER A 37 22.86 15.57 -33.30
CA SER A 37 22.70 14.71 -34.47
C SER A 37 23.45 13.38 -34.32
N PHE A 38 24.70 13.41 -33.84
CA PHE A 38 25.48 12.21 -33.59
C PHE A 38 24.81 11.32 -32.54
N GLY A 39 24.40 11.90 -31.41
CA GLY A 39 23.76 11.16 -30.34
C GLY A 39 22.44 10.52 -30.76
N LYS A 40 21.63 11.25 -31.53
CA LYS A 40 20.36 10.73 -32.10
C LYS A 40 20.61 9.61 -33.10
N ASN A 41 21.62 9.68 -33.95
CA ASN A 41 21.92 8.60 -34.90
C ASN A 41 22.53 7.37 -34.21
N TYR A 42 23.38 7.58 -33.21
CA TYR A 42 24.08 6.49 -32.53
C TYR A 42 23.20 5.71 -31.55
N LEU A 43 22.38 6.42 -30.76
CA LEU A 43 21.49 5.83 -29.76
C LEU A 43 20.03 5.74 -30.22
N GLY A 44 19.64 6.43 -31.30
CA GLY A 44 18.30 6.37 -31.84
C GLY A 44 17.23 6.82 -30.85
N VAL A 45 16.14 6.06 -30.80
CA VAL A 45 15.04 6.19 -29.82
C VAL A 45 15.54 6.09 -28.37
N PHE A 46 16.67 5.42 -28.11
CA PHE A 46 17.25 5.32 -26.77
C PHE A 46 18.03 6.55 -26.34
N PHE A 47 18.22 7.55 -27.21
CA PHE A 47 18.93 8.78 -26.88
C PHE A 47 18.33 9.50 -25.67
N LEU A 48 17.03 9.79 -25.69
CA LEU A 48 16.35 10.51 -24.62
C LEU A 48 16.28 9.68 -23.31
N PRO A 49 15.91 8.38 -23.33
CA PRO A 49 16.01 7.51 -22.16
C PRO A 49 17.43 7.43 -21.58
N ALA A 50 18.47 7.36 -22.42
CA ALA A 50 19.86 7.30 -21.96
C ALA A 50 20.27 8.58 -21.23
N PHE A 51 19.85 9.75 -21.72
CA PHE A 51 20.05 11.02 -21.03
C PHE A 51 19.37 11.04 -19.65
N ILE A 52 18.14 10.55 -19.57
CA ILE A 52 17.41 10.45 -18.31
C ILE A 52 18.16 9.52 -17.33
N ILE A 53 18.67 8.38 -17.81
CA ILE A 53 19.45 7.42 -17.01
C ILE A 53 20.73 8.08 -16.45
N ILE A 54 21.47 8.82 -17.28
CA ILE A 54 22.68 9.54 -16.86
C ILE A 54 22.34 10.59 -15.80
N PHE A 55 21.30 11.38 -16.07
CA PHE A 55 20.82 12.39 -15.13
C PHE A 55 20.45 11.75 -13.80
N LEU A 56 19.64 10.69 -13.82
CA LEU A 56 19.29 9.94 -12.62
C LEU A 56 20.54 9.47 -11.87
N ASP A 57 21.53 8.84 -12.51
CA ASP A 57 22.72 8.32 -11.82
C ASP A 57 23.51 9.43 -11.08
N ILE A 58 23.50 10.67 -11.61
CA ILE A 58 24.02 11.85 -10.92
C ILE A 58 23.23 12.13 -9.64
N PHE A 59 21.89 12.19 -9.70
CA PHE A 59 21.05 12.40 -8.51
C PHE A 59 21.25 11.30 -7.46
N PHE A 60 21.36 10.05 -7.88
CA PHE A 60 21.54 8.91 -6.98
C PHE A 60 22.91 8.88 -6.30
N THR A 61 23.91 9.59 -6.86
CA THR A 61 25.22 9.77 -6.21
C THR A 61 25.12 10.56 -4.89
N PHE A 62 24.08 11.40 -4.74
CA PHE A 62 23.82 12.16 -3.50
C PHE A 62 23.19 11.33 -2.38
N ILE A 63 22.68 10.12 -2.64
CA ILE A 63 22.09 9.26 -1.60
C ILE A 63 23.13 8.87 -0.55
N ASN A 64 22.89 9.17 0.73
CA ASN A 64 23.83 8.89 1.81
C ASN A 64 24.01 7.39 2.13
N SER A 65 22.99 6.56 1.93
CA SER A 65 23.05 5.12 2.24
C SER A 65 23.71 4.32 1.12
N LYS A 66 24.80 3.61 1.45
CA LYS A 66 25.51 2.72 0.50
C LYS A 66 24.59 1.60 -0.02
N LYS A 67 23.81 0.95 0.85
CA LYS A 67 22.91 -0.16 0.47
C LYS A 67 21.85 0.27 -0.54
N LYS A 68 21.20 1.42 -0.32
CA LYS A 68 20.18 1.96 -1.24
C LYS A 68 20.77 2.33 -2.60
N ARG A 69 22.00 2.88 -2.61
CA ARG A 69 22.72 3.25 -3.83
C ARG A 69 23.08 2.03 -4.68
N ILE A 70 23.60 0.97 -4.06
CA ILE A 70 23.92 -0.27 -4.76
C ILE A 70 22.65 -0.88 -5.38
N LEU A 71 21.57 -0.97 -4.60
CA LEU A 71 20.30 -1.51 -5.07
C LEU A 71 19.71 -0.71 -6.25
N TYR A 72 19.86 0.62 -6.22
CA TYR A 72 19.46 1.46 -7.35
C TYR A 72 20.30 1.19 -8.60
N LYS A 73 21.64 1.21 -8.47
CA LYS A 73 22.54 0.97 -9.60
C LYS A 73 22.32 -0.41 -10.22
N THR A 74 22.09 -1.44 -9.40
CA THR A 74 21.75 -2.78 -9.91
C THR A 74 20.43 -2.77 -10.67
N ARG A 75 19.40 -2.07 -10.17
CA ARG A 75 18.11 -1.97 -10.88
C ARG A 75 18.20 -1.21 -12.19
N LEU A 76 18.95 -0.10 -12.20
CA LEU A 76 19.22 0.67 -13.40
C LEU A 76 19.92 -0.20 -14.46
N LEU A 77 20.92 -0.97 -14.05
CA LEU A 77 21.63 -1.91 -14.91
C LEU A 77 20.69 -3.00 -15.47
N PHE A 78 19.89 -3.63 -14.61
CA PHE A 78 18.91 -4.62 -15.07
C PHE A 78 17.82 -4.02 -15.96
N PHE A 79 17.47 -2.73 -15.78
CA PHE A 79 16.53 -2.03 -16.66
C PHE A 79 17.14 -1.85 -18.06
N ILE A 80 18.41 -1.44 -18.14
CA ILE A 80 19.13 -1.32 -19.43
C ILE A 80 19.22 -2.68 -20.13
N ILE A 81 19.65 -3.72 -19.42
CA ILE A 81 19.75 -5.09 -19.96
C ILE A 81 18.38 -5.58 -20.44
N PHE A 82 17.33 -5.32 -19.66
CA PHE A 82 15.96 -5.66 -20.03
C PHE A 82 15.54 -4.97 -21.33
N THR A 83 15.74 -3.65 -21.44
CA THR A 83 15.39 -2.88 -22.63
C THR A 83 16.12 -3.42 -23.87
N VAL A 84 17.44 -3.62 -23.80
CA VAL A 84 18.22 -4.15 -24.94
C VAL A 84 17.75 -5.55 -25.33
N SER A 85 17.49 -6.41 -24.35
CA SER A 85 17.05 -7.79 -24.59
C SER A 85 15.67 -7.84 -25.24
N VAL A 86 14.71 -7.06 -24.74
CA VAL A 86 13.36 -6.96 -25.30
C VAL A 86 13.40 -6.41 -26.72
N SER A 87 14.16 -5.35 -26.97
CA SER A 87 14.32 -4.80 -28.32
C SER A 87 14.91 -5.81 -29.30
N SER A 88 15.91 -6.58 -28.88
CA SER A 88 16.54 -7.61 -29.69
C SER A 88 15.56 -8.72 -30.07
N VAL A 89 14.81 -9.24 -29.08
CA VAL A 89 13.78 -10.27 -29.30
C VAL A 89 12.64 -9.73 -30.16
N PHE A 90 12.24 -8.48 -29.97
CA PHE A 90 11.18 -7.84 -30.75
C PHE A 90 11.53 -7.74 -32.23
N VAL A 91 12.73 -7.25 -32.57
CA VAL A 91 13.19 -7.15 -33.97
C VAL A 91 13.27 -8.52 -34.61
N LEU A 92 14.03 -9.44 -33.99
CA LEU A 92 14.25 -10.77 -34.55
C LEU A 92 12.94 -11.58 -34.63
N GLY A 93 12.06 -11.43 -33.65
CA GLY A 93 10.74 -12.07 -33.63
C GLY A 93 9.84 -11.54 -34.75
N THR A 94 9.81 -10.24 -34.97
CA THR A 94 9.01 -9.61 -36.03
C THR A 94 9.50 -10.04 -37.41
N LEU A 95 10.82 -10.05 -37.64
CA LEU A 95 11.41 -10.47 -38.91
C LEU A 95 11.22 -11.96 -39.18
N LYS A 96 11.29 -12.80 -38.14
CA LYS A 96 11.00 -14.23 -38.23
C LYS A 96 9.54 -14.46 -38.62
N TYR A 97 8.60 -13.72 -38.03
CA TYR A 97 7.17 -13.82 -38.38
C TYR A 97 6.89 -13.41 -39.83
N LEU A 98 7.59 -12.39 -40.33
CA LEU A 98 7.47 -11.92 -41.72
C LEU A 98 8.22 -12.79 -42.74
N GLY A 99 8.99 -13.79 -42.30
CA GLY A 99 9.79 -14.64 -43.18
C GLY A 99 10.97 -13.94 -43.86
N ARG A 100 11.30 -12.72 -43.44
CA ARG A 100 12.37 -11.87 -44.01
C ARG A 100 13.52 -11.78 -43.04
N LEU A 101 14.26 -12.87 -42.91
CA LEU A 101 15.28 -12.99 -41.87
C LEU A 101 16.68 -12.94 -42.46
N ASN A 102 17.06 -11.75 -42.93
CA ASN A 102 18.38 -11.48 -43.48
C ASN A 102 19.04 -10.31 -42.73
N GLU A 103 20.38 -10.21 -42.77
CA GLU A 103 21.11 -9.14 -42.07
C GLU A 103 20.69 -7.75 -42.58
N ALA A 104 20.47 -7.60 -43.89
CA ALA A 104 20.00 -6.35 -44.49
C ALA A 104 18.60 -5.94 -43.97
N ASP A 105 17.69 -6.91 -43.82
CA ASP A 105 16.33 -6.66 -43.30
C ASP A 105 16.37 -6.25 -41.81
N ILE A 106 17.31 -6.80 -41.04
CA ILE A 106 17.54 -6.40 -39.64
C ILE A 106 17.98 -4.94 -39.57
N ILE A 107 18.95 -4.55 -40.41
CA ILE A 107 19.46 -3.17 -40.45
C ILE A 107 18.35 -2.21 -40.88
N ASP A 108 17.61 -2.55 -41.93
CA ASP A 108 16.51 -1.72 -42.44
C ASP A 108 15.43 -1.51 -41.37
N VAL A 109 14.98 -2.58 -40.72
CA VAL A 109 13.98 -2.47 -39.65
C VAL A 109 14.51 -1.71 -38.44
N CYS A 110 15.76 -1.91 -38.03
CA CYS A 110 16.31 -1.22 -36.86
C CYS A 110 16.57 0.27 -37.11
N ILE A 111 17.09 0.65 -38.29
CA ILE A 111 17.48 2.03 -38.59
C ILE A 111 16.33 2.81 -39.20
N MET A 112 15.70 2.28 -40.25
CA MET A 112 14.72 3.02 -41.04
C MET A 112 13.33 3.00 -40.39
N LYS A 113 12.90 1.86 -39.84
CA LYS A 113 11.54 1.72 -39.29
C LYS A 113 11.43 2.16 -37.83
N TYR A 114 12.29 1.61 -36.96
CA TYR A 114 12.19 1.84 -35.51
C TYR A 114 13.25 2.81 -34.96
N ASN A 115 14.24 3.18 -35.77
CA ASN A 115 15.32 4.10 -35.40
C ASN A 115 15.97 3.74 -34.04
N PHE A 116 16.35 2.48 -33.83
CA PHE A 116 17.03 2.02 -32.60
C PHE A 116 18.49 2.52 -32.47
N GLY A 117 19.02 3.15 -33.51
CA GLY A 117 20.38 3.68 -33.56
C GLY A 117 21.43 2.62 -33.89
N PHE A 118 22.62 3.09 -34.28
CA PHE A 118 23.70 2.22 -34.74
C PHE A 118 24.18 1.22 -33.67
N LEU A 119 24.24 1.62 -32.39
CA LEU A 119 24.75 0.76 -31.32
C LEU A 119 23.90 -0.52 -31.16
N ILE A 120 22.58 -0.36 -31.07
CA ILE A 120 21.66 -1.49 -30.88
C ILE A 120 21.56 -2.32 -32.15
N THR A 121 21.54 -1.67 -33.32
CA THR A 121 21.53 -2.37 -34.62
C THR A 121 22.76 -3.26 -34.78
N TYR A 122 23.95 -2.74 -34.44
CA TYR A 122 25.20 -3.50 -34.47
C TYR A 122 25.16 -4.68 -33.49
N PHE A 123 24.65 -4.48 -32.28
CA PHE A 123 24.52 -5.56 -31.30
C PHE A 123 23.59 -6.69 -31.80
N ILE A 124 22.41 -6.35 -32.35
CA ILE A 124 21.44 -7.34 -32.83
C ILE A 124 22.00 -8.11 -34.03
N THR A 125 22.60 -7.42 -35.00
CA THR A 125 23.22 -8.05 -36.18
C THR A 125 24.39 -8.96 -35.78
N TYR A 126 25.25 -8.51 -34.85
CA TYR A 126 26.34 -9.33 -34.33
C TYR A 126 25.84 -10.61 -33.65
N ILE A 127 24.85 -10.50 -32.75
CA ILE A 127 24.28 -11.67 -32.06
C ILE A 127 23.64 -12.63 -33.07
N PHE A 128 22.93 -12.10 -34.08
CA PHE A 128 22.31 -12.89 -35.13
C PHE A 128 23.32 -13.66 -35.98
N SER A 129 24.44 -13.02 -36.34
CA SER A 129 25.50 -13.65 -37.15
C SER A 129 26.28 -14.70 -36.34
N ALA A 130 26.49 -14.46 -35.04
CA ALA A 130 27.29 -15.33 -34.18
C ALA A 130 26.57 -16.58 -33.68
N PHE A 131 25.24 -16.56 -33.54
CA PHE A 131 24.48 -17.63 -32.87
C PHE A 131 23.24 -18.07 -33.66
N LYS A 132 22.83 -19.34 -33.50
CA LYS A 132 21.55 -19.79 -34.06
C LYS A 132 20.38 -19.11 -33.34
N LEU A 133 19.37 -18.68 -34.09
CA LEU A 133 18.18 -17.98 -33.60
C LEU A 133 17.50 -18.61 -32.39
N ASN A 134 17.31 -19.93 -32.39
CA ASN A 134 16.62 -20.61 -31.30
C ASN A 134 17.37 -20.44 -29.97
N TYR A 135 18.71 -20.45 -29.99
CA TYR A 135 19.51 -20.16 -28.79
C TYR A 135 19.43 -18.69 -28.40
N ILE A 136 19.41 -17.78 -29.37
CA ILE A 136 19.23 -16.34 -29.12
C ILE A 136 17.92 -16.09 -28.37
N PHE A 137 16.81 -16.64 -28.86
CA PHE A 137 15.50 -16.51 -28.20
C PHE A 137 15.50 -17.14 -26.81
N ALA A 138 16.09 -18.32 -26.63
CA ALA A 138 16.15 -18.99 -25.33
C ALA A 138 16.95 -18.17 -24.30
N VAL A 139 18.16 -17.71 -24.65
CA VAL A 139 19.03 -16.93 -23.77
C VAL A 139 18.38 -15.59 -23.42
N PHE A 140 17.89 -14.84 -24.42
CA PHE A 140 17.23 -13.57 -24.13
C PHE A 140 15.97 -13.74 -23.29
N SER A 141 15.20 -14.83 -23.48
CA SER A 141 14.03 -15.09 -22.64
C SER A 141 14.42 -15.28 -21.17
N VAL A 142 15.49 -16.04 -20.89
CA VAL A 142 16.01 -16.21 -19.53
C VAL A 142 16.53 -14.88 -18.96
N VAL A 143 17.26 -14.10 -19.75
CA VAL A 143 17.77 -12.78 -19.34
C VAL A 143 16.63 -11.81 -19.04
N ILE A 144 15.57 -11.81 -19.85
CA ILE A 144 14.36 -11.00 -19.65
C ILE A 144 13.68 -11.38 -18.32
N LEU A 145 13.51 -12.67 -18.04
CA LEU A 145 12.92 -13.16 -16.79
C LEU A 145 13.73 -12.74 -15.56
N ILE A 146 15.05 -12.93 -15.60
CA ILE A 146 15.94 -12.52 -14.51
C ILE A 146 15.85 -11.01 -14.29
N SER A 147 15.88 -10.23 -15.37
CA SER A 147 15.83 -8.77 -15.27
C SER A 147 14.49 -8.28 -14.69
N LEU A 148 13.36 -8.86 -15.13
CA LEU A 148 12.03 -8.60 -14.58
C LEU A 148 11.97 -8.87 -13.07
N PHE A 149 12.55 -9.98 -12.62
CA PHE A 149 12.60 -10.32 -11.19
C PHE A 149 13.30 -9.24 -10.36
N PHE A 150 14.45 -8.74 -10.84
CA PHE A 150 15.19 -7.68 -10.14
C PHE A 150 14.47 -6.32 -10.14
N LEU A 151 13.69 -6.03 -11.19
CA LEU A 151 12.91 -4.79 -11.28
C LEU A 151 11.69 -4.82 -10.34
N ILE A 152 10.90 -5.88 -10.40
CA ILE A 152 9.56 -5.95 -9.79
C ILE A 152 9.59 -6.61 -8.40
N GLY A 153 10.66 -7.32 -8.03
CA GLY A 153 10.71 -8.13 -6.81
C GLY A 153 10.35 -7.41 -5.49
N LYS A 154 10.58 -6.10 -5.39
CA LYS A 154 10.16 -5.31 -4.21
C LYS A 154 8.66 -5.01 -4.20
N GLU A 155 8.09 -4.69 -5.34
CA GLU A 155 6.66 -4.41 -5.47
C GLU A 155 5.86 -5.67 -5.15
N ILE A 156 6.27 -6.82 -5.68
CA ILE A 156 5.67 -8.13 -5.35
C ILE A 156 5.73 -8.38 -3.83
N GLY A 157 6.89 -8.15 -3.20
CA GLY A 157 7.03 -8.34 -1.75
C GLY A 157 6.18 -7.38 -0.91
N GLN A 158 5.90 -6.17 -1.40
CA GLN A 158 4.99 -5.23 -0.74
C GLN A 158 3.53 -5.65 -0.91
N THR A 159 3.13 -6.06 -2.11
CA THR A 159 1.77 -6.56 -2.41
C THR A 159 1.44 -7.81 -1.59
N ILE A 160 2.38 -8.75 -1.46
CA ILE A 160 2.20 -9.96 -0.63
C ILE A 160 2.01 -9.58 0.85
N ARG A 161 2.84 -8.67 1.39
CA ARG A 161 2.66 -8.20 2.79
C ARG A 161 1.34 -7.49 3.00
N TYR A 162 0.90 -6.69 2.03
CA TYR A 162 -0.39 -6.03 2.07
C TYR A 162 -1.52 -7.06 2.11
N PHE A 163 -1.46 -8.09 1.25
CA PHE A 163 -2.45 -9.15 1.23
C PHE A 163 -2.52 -9.94 2.55
N ILE A 164 -1.36 -10.28 3.13
CA ILE A 164 -1.28 -10.95 4.44
C ILE A 164 -1.89 -10.06 5.55
N LYS A 165 -1.61 -8.76 5.54
CA LYS A 165 -2.18 -7.80 6.51
C LYS A 165 -3.70 -7.69 6.37
N CYS A 166 -4.21 -7.68 5.15
CA CYS A 166 -5.65 -7.69 4.87
C CYS A 166 -6.31 -8.99 5.34
N LYS A 167 -5.68 -10.15 5.14
CA LYS A 167 -6.18 -11.43 5.65
C LYS A 167 -6.30 -11.43 7.18
N ARG A 168 -5.24 -11.01 7.89
CA ARG A 168 -5.26 -10.90 9.37
C ARG A 168 -6.33 -9.94 9.89
N ARG A 169 -6.54 -8.80 9.23
CA ARG A 169 -7.61 -7.85 9.61
C ARG A 169 -9.01 -8.45 9.44
N ARG A 170 -9.24 -9.24 8.40
CA ARG A 170 -10.52 -9.94 8.19
C ARG A 170 -10.77 -11.02 9.24
N GLU A 171 -9.74 -11.73 9.66
CA GLU A 171 -9.83 -12.73 10.73
C GLU A 171 -10.11 -12.07 12.08
N ALA A 172 -9.45 -10.96 12.41
CA ALA A 172 -9.70 -10.19 13.63
C ALA A 172 -11.14 -9.64 13.68
N LEU A 173 -11.63 -9.05 12.59
CA LEU A 173 -13.03 -8.57 12.50
C LEU A 173 -14.07 -9.68 12.65
N LYS A 174 -13.78 -10.90 12.17
CA LYS A 174 -14.67 -12.04 12.37
C LYS A 174 -14.70 -12.50 13.83
N LEU A 175 -13.55 -12.48 14.50
CA LEU A 175 -13.46 -12.81 15.93
C LEU A 175 -14.17 -11.76 16.79
N GLU A 176 -14.00 -10.46 16.50
CA GLU A 176 -14.73 -9.39 17.20
C GLU A 176 -16.25 -9.53 17.03
N LYS A 177 -16.73 -9.79 15.81
CA LYS A 177 -18.16 -10.02 15.57
C LYS A 177 -18.69 -11.25 16.29
N ALA A 178 -17.92 -12.34 16.34
CA ALA A 178 -18.29 -13.54 17.08
C ALA A 178 -18.31 -13.31 18.61
N LEU A 179 -17.41 -12.48 19.13
CA LEU A 179 -17.35 -12.12 20.54
C LEU A 179 -18.54 -11.25 20.94
N LEU A 180 -18.88 -10.25 20.11
CA LEU A 180 -20.05 -9.39 20.31
C LEU A 180 -21.36 -10.19 20.31
N ALA A 181 -21.52 -11.15 19.39
CA ALA A 181 -22.69 -12.02 19.35
C ALA A 181 -22.84 -12.84 20.65
N LYS A 182 -21.74 -13.42 21.14
CA LYS A 182 -21.74 -14.16 22.43
C LYS A 182 -22.05 -13.28 23.64
N MET A 183 -21.64 -12.01 23.62
CA MET A 183 -21.99 -11.07 24.70
C MET A 183 -23.46 -10.69 24.65
N GLN A 184 -24.03 -10.48 23.46
CA GLN A 184 -25.46 -10.21 23.29
C GLN A 184 -26.32 -11.40 23.76
N GLU A 185 -25.91 -12.64 23.45
CA GLU A 185 -26.57 -13.84 23.96
C GLU A 185 -26.54 -13.90 25.50
N GLN A 186 -25.41 -13.58 26.14
CA GLN A 186 -25.32 -13.55 27.60
C GLN A 186 -26.17 -12.46 28.24
N ILE A 187 -26.31 -11.30 27.58
CA ILE A 187 -27.17 -10.21 28.03
C ILE A 187 -28.64 -10.65 27.98
N ALA A 188 -29.07 -11.23 26.86
CA ALA A 188 -30.44 -11.75 26.71
C ALA A 188 -30.77 -12.86 27.74
N ILE A 189 -29.80 -13.73 28.05
CA ILE A 189 -29.97 -14.75 29.09
C ILE A 189 -30.10 -14.11 30.47
N LYS A 190 -29.34 -13.05 30.78
CA LYS A 190 -29.46 -12.35 32.07
C LYS A 190 -30.78 -11.60 32.20
N GLU A 191 -31.21 -10.91 31.15
CA GLU A 191 -32.45 -10.15 31.12
C GLU A 191 -33.66 -11.05 31.36
N THR A 192 -33.74 -12.20 30.68
CA THR A 192 -34.79 -13.21 30.93
C THR A 192 -34.75 -13.82 32.33
N LEU A 193 -33.59 -13.83 33.00
CA LEU A 193 -33.43 -14.31 34.36
C LEU A 193 -33.84 -13.25 35.39
N GLU A 194 -33.60 -11.98 35.09
CA GLU A 194 -34.05 -10.84 35.88
C GLU A 194 -35.57 -10.67 35.81
N GLU A 195 -36.17 -10.82 34.63
CA GLU A 195 -37.63 -10.84 34.46
C GLU A 195 -38.29 -11.98 35.26
N LYS A 196 -37.72 -13.20 35.21
CA LYS A 196 -38.23 -14.33 36.00
C LYS A 196 -38.16 -14.07 37.51
N LYS A 197 -37.07 -13.46 37.98
CA LYS A 197 -36.93 -13.08 39.39
C LYS A 197 -37.94 -12.00 39.78
N ALA A 198 -38.16 -10.98 38.95
CA ALA A 198 -39.15 -9.95 39.21
C ALA A 198 -40.57 -10.53 39.35
N VAL A 199 -40.94 -11.45 38.47
CA VAL A 199 -42.23 -12.17 38.54
C VAL A 199 -42.36 -13.03 39.79
N GLU A 200 -41.27 -13.67 40.24
CA GLU A 200 -41.26 -14.43 41.51
C GLU A 200 -41.41 -13.52 42.74
N TYR A 201 -40.79 -12.34 42.74
CA TYR A 201 -40.96 -11.35 43.81
C TYR A 201 -42.38 -10.81 43.88
N GLU A 202 -43.00 -10.48 42.74
CA GLU A 202 -44.39 -10.04 42.70
C GLU A 202 -45.34 -11.11 43.24
N LYS A 203 -45.13 -12.38 42.87
CA LYS A 203 -45.90 -13.51 43.39
C LYS A 203 -45.73 -13.68 44.89
N GLN A 204 -44.50 -13.54 45.41
CA GLN A 204 -44.25 -13.61 46.85
C GLN A 204 -44.93 -12.48 47.61
N ASN A 205 -44.94 -11.26 47.07
CA ASN A 205 -45.63 -10.12 47.69
C ASN A 205 -47.16 -10.32 47.71
N ILE A 206 -47.75 -10.83 46.62
CA ILE A 206 -49.18 -11.16 46.59
C ILE A 206 -49.52 -12.22 47.64
N ILE A 207 -48.70 -13.26 47.78
CA ILE A 207 -48.87 -14.29 48.81
C ILE A 207 -48.75 -13.67 50.21
N LEU A 208 -47.75 -12.82 50.43
CA LEU A 208 -47.57 -12.15 51.72
C LEU A 208 -48.78 -11.28 52.08
N ASP A 209 -49.30 -10.52 51.13
CA ASP A 209 -50.48 -9.67 51.30
C ASP A 209 -51.74 -10.49 51.58
N THR A 210 -51.94 -11.63 50.91
CA THR A 210 -53.07 -12.53 51.20
C THR A 210 -52.95 -13.16 52.60
N VAL A 211 -51.75 -13.58 53.00
CA VAL A 211 -51.51 -14.11 54.35
C VAL A 211 -51.68 -13.04 55.43
N ILE A 212 -51.30 -11.79 55.16
CA ILE A 212 -51.55 -10.66 56.06
C ILE A 212 -53.05 -10.38 56.16
N LYS A 213 -53.78 -10.34 55.04
CA LYS A 213 -55.24 -10.17 55.03
C LYS A 213 -55.96 -11.28 55.79
N GLU A 214 -55.60 -12.54 55.59
CA GLU A 214 -56.16 -13.67 56.35
C GLU A 214 -55.85 -13.58 57.85
N LYS A 215 -54.66 -13.11 58.23
CA LYS A 215 -54.30 -12.90 59.64
C LYS A 215 -55.07 -11.73 60.26
N VAL A 216 -55.32 -10.67 59.50
CA VAL A 216 -56.14 -9.52 59.92
C VAL A 216 -57.60 -9.95 60.07
N GLU A 217 -58.15 -10.72 59.12
CA GLU A 217 -59.51 -11.27 59.23
C GLU A 217 -59.65 -12.23 60.42
N LYS A 218 -58.68 -13.13 60.66
CA LYS A 218 -58.65 -13.99 61.86
C LYS A 218 -58.47 -13.22 63.17
N ALA A 219 -57.88 -12.03 63.13
CA ALA A 219 -57.75 -11.15 64.30
C ALA A 219 -59.05 -10.36 64.57
N ILE A 220 -59.81 -10.03 63.52
CA ILE A 220 -61.15 -9.45 63.61
C ILE A 220 -62.16 -10.48 64.13
N GLU A 221 -62.08 -11.74 63.67
CA GLU A 221 -62.99 -12.83 64.08
C GLU A 221 -62.76 -13.30 65.54
N LYS A 222 -61.60 -12.99 66.14
CA LYS A 222 -61.26 -13.30 67.54
C LYS A 222 -61.46 -12.14 68.52
N ASP A 223 -61.99 -11.01 68.06
CA ASP A 223 -62.43 -9.88 68.89
C ASP A 223 -61.36 -9.31 69.85
N ILE A 224 -60.18 -8.92 69.31
CA ILE A 224 -59.07 -8.35 70.13
C ILE A 224 -58.66 -6.92 69.72
N LEU A 225 -59.24 -6.27 68.71
CA LEU A 225 -58.87 -4.89 68.35
C LEU A 225 -60.06 -3.93 68.38
N PRO A 226 -60.04 -2.87 69.23
CA PRO A 226 -61.07 -1.84 69.20
C PRO A 226 -60.94 -1.01 67.93
N LEU A 227 -62.07 -0.78 67.25
CA LEU A 227 -62.20 0.22 66.21
C LEU A 227 -62.15 1.61 66.85
N ASP A 228 -60.99 2.24 66.87
CA ASP A 228 -60.92 3.69 67.04
C ASP A 228 -60.94 4.37 65.66
N LYS A 229 -61.98 5.18 65.48
CA LYS A 229 -62.11 6.14 64.39
C LYS A 229 -60.95 7.11 64.47
N VAL A 230 -60.13 7.18 63.43
CA VAL A 230 -59.17 8.28 63.26
C VAL A 230 -59.77 9.27 62.29
N GLU A 231 -60.05 10.46 62.81
CA GLU A 231 -60.55 11.64 62.12
C GLU A 231 -59.55 12.11 61.04
N GLU A 232 -60.08 12.53 59.90
CA GLU A 232 -59.35 13.29 58.89
C GLU A 232 -58.88 14.62 59.50
N GLN A 233 -57.57 14.85 59.49
CA GLN A 233 -57.01 16.21 59.57
C GLN A 233 -56.11 16.43 58.36
N GLU A 234 -56.63 17.22 57.43
CA GLU A 234 -55.84 17.99 56.47
C GLU A 234 -54.98 18.98 57.26
N GLU A 235 -53.67 18.98 57.02
CA GLU A 235 -52.89 20.20 57.15
C GLU A 235 -51.77 20.25 56.12
N GLU A 236 -51.61 21.45 55.57
CA GLU A 236 -50.97 21.73 54.31
C GLU A 236 -49.43 21.83 54.39
N ASN A 237 -48.85 21.70 53.20
CA ASN A 237 -48.01 22.72 52.54
C ASN A 237 -46.48 22.54 52.44
N LYS A 238 -46.07 22.67 51.16
CA LYS A 238 -44.83 23.24 50.59
C LYS A 238 -43.61 22.31 50.61
N THR A 239 -42.87 22.09 49.52
CA THR A 239 -42.54 22.96 48.37
C THR A 239 -41.93 22.03 47.28
N ASN A 240 -42.50 21.85 46.10
CA ASN A 240 -42.45 22.67 44.88
C ASN A 240 -41.10 22.72 44.13
N ILE A 241 -41.21 22.54 42.80
CA ILE A 241 -40.28 22.85 41.67
C ILE A 241 -39.39 21.66 41.22
N LYS A 242 -39.84 20.81 40.30
CA LYS A 242 -40.02 20.92 38.82
C LYS A 242 -38.72 20.79 38.01
N GLU A 243 -38.72 19.74 37.19
CA GLU A 243 -37.96 19.56 35.96
C GLU A 243 -38.10 20.77 35.03
N ASP A 244 -37.03 21.12 34.31
CA ASP A 244 -37.20 21.30 32.86
C ASP A 244 -35.92 21.03 32.07
N LYS A 245 -36.14 20.55 30.85
CA LYS A 245 -35.16 20.07 29.88
C LYS A 245 -34.68 21.19 28.94
N ASN A 246 -33.50 20.91 28.37
CA ASN A 246 -32.99 21.27 27.03
C ASN A 246 -32.23 22.59 26.81
N ASN A 247 -30.94 22.37 26.50
CA ASN A 247 -30.14 22.85 25.37
C ASN A 247 -30.24 24.32 24.94
N GLU A 248 -29.10 25.02 25.02
CA GLU A 248 -28.48 25.58 23.81
C GLU A 248 -26.97 25.84 23.98
N PHE A 249 -26.32 25.86 22.84
CA PHE A 249 -24.90 25.76 22.50
C PHE A 249 -24.13 27.08 22.66
N SER A 250 -22.86 27.04 23.06
CA SER A 250 -21.79 27.86 22.45
C SER A 250 -20.39 27.46 22.94
N GLU A 251 -19.50 27.32 21.97
CA GLU A 251 -18.04 27.22 22.07
C GLU A 251 -17.45 28.50 22.69
N GLU A 252 -16.40 28.37 23.50
CA GLU A 252 -15.07 28.98 23.23
C GLU A 252 -14.16 28.91 24.48
N ASP A 253 -13.02 28.27 24.27
CA ASP A 253 -11.68 28.73 24.65
C ASP A 253 -11.22 28.95 26.09
N THR A 254 -9.95 28.59 26.25
CA THR A 254 -9.01 28.83 27.36
C THR A 254 -9.22 27.92 28.58
N ILE A 255 -8.24 27.13 29.00
CA ILE A 255 -7.05 27.59 29.73
C ILE A 255 -5.95 26.52 29.70
N LYS A 256 -4.78 26.95 29.20
CA LYS A 256 -3.37 26.64 29.57
C LYS A 256 -2.84 25.20 29.54
#